data_AF-A0A5S5AN29-F1
#
_entry.id   AF-A0A5S5AN29-F1
#
_cell.length_a   1.000
_cell.length_b   1.000
_cell.length_c   1.000
_cell.angle_alpha   90.00
_cell.angle_beta   90.00
_cell.angle_gamma   90.00
#
_symmetry.space_group_name_H-M   'P 1'
#
loop_
_entity.id
_entity.type
_entity.pdbx_description
1 polymer ?
#
loop_
_entity_poly.entity_id
_entity_poly.type
_entity_poly.pdbx_seq_one_letter_code
_entity_poly.pdbx_strand_id
1 'polypeptide(L)'
;MKLRDMVLTSLFMAIGLVLHQITPPLVAGMKPNFLLAMLFVALFINPAPKNALLAGMVGGIFAALTTSFPGGQVPNIADQIITAQVVALLIRHGRGVSPRIFVPLISLAGTSLSGTVFLLVAMMVTGTLPAAFPVLFTTVVLPTAAINAVVTGILYGLVMATGKVARKV
;
A
#
# COMPACT_ATOMS: atom_id res chain seq x y z
N MET A 1 18.64 -10.29 -0.66
CA MET A 1 18.05 -9.46 -1.73
C MET A 1 19.17 -8.96 -2.59
N LYS A 2 18.96 -8.82 -3.89
CA LYS A 2 19.96 -8.21 -4.78
C LYS A 2 19.83 -6.69 -4.72
N LEU A 3 20.93 -5.97 -4.94
CA LEU A 3 20.94 -4.50 -4.95
C LEU A 3 19.90 -3.94 -5.93
N ARG A 4 19.78 -4.53 -7.11
CA ARG A 4 18.78 -4.17 -8.11
C ARG A 4 17.35 -4.17 -7.57
N ASP A 5 16.98 -5.19 -6.80
CA ASP A 5 15.62 -5.30 -6.25
C ASP A 5 15.36 -4.22 -5.20
N MET A 6 16.37 -3.89 -4.39
CA MET A 6 16.28 -2.81 -3.41
C MET A 6 16.08 -1.46 -4.11
N VAL A 7 16.88 -1.17 -5.14
CA VAL A 7 16.77 0.07 -5.92
C VAL A 7 15.38 0.19 -6.58
N LEU A 8 14.85 -0.91 -7.15
CA LEU A 8 13.51 -0.90 -7.73
C LEU A 8 12.43 -0.62 -6.69
N THR A 9 12.47 -1.30 -5.54
CA THR A 9 11.52 -1.06 -4.46
C THR A 9 11.60 0.40 -3.99
N SER A 10 12.80 0.94 -3.75
CA SER A 10 12.99 2.34 -3.36
C SER A 10 12.43 3.32 -4.40
N LEU A 11 12.61 3.03 -5.70
CA LEU A 11 12.05 3.84 -6.78
C LEU A 11 10.51 3.84 -6.76
N PHE A 12 9.87 2.68 -6.59
CA PHE A 12 8.42 2.60 -6.43
C PHE A 12 7.93 3.39 -5.21
N MET A 13 8.63 3.29 -4.07
CA MET A 13 8.29 4.06 -2.87
C MET A 13 8.39 5.57 -3.11
N ALA A 14 9.43 6.03 -3.82
CA ALA A 14 9.59 7.44 -4.17
C ALA A 14 8.47 7.93 -5.12
N ILE A 15 8.11 7.15 -6.13
CA ILE A 15 6.97 7.46 -7.02
C ILE A 15 5.68 7.53 -6.20
N GLY A 16 5.46 6.56 -5.30
CA GLY A 16 4.30 6.52 -4.42
C GLY A 16 4.18 7.77 -3.54
N LEU A 17 5.31 8.25 -3.01
CA LEU A 17 5.36 9.48 -2.21
C LEU A 17 4.94 10.71 -3.03
N VAL A 18 5.48 10.88 -4.24
CA VAL A 18 5.14 12.00 -5.13
C VAL A 18 3.64 11.96 -5.48
N LEU A 19 3.13 10.79 -5.84
CA LEU A 19 1.69 10.62 -6.13
C LEU A 19 0.82 10.94 -4.92
N HIS A 20 1.24 10.52 -3.72
CA HIS A 20 0.52 10.82 -2.49
C HIS A 20 0.49 12.32 -2.16
N GLN A 21 1.56 13.05 -2.46
CA GLN A 21 1.63 14.50 -2.24
C GLN A 21 0.65 15.28 -3.12
N ILE A 22 0.57 14.95 -4.41
CA ILE A 22 -0.32 15.63 -5.36
C ILE A 22 -1.79 15.24 -5.22
N THR A 23 -2.09 14.17 -4.48
CA THR A 23 -3.45 13.65 -4.34
C THR A 23 -4.28 14.53 -3.40
N PRO A 24 -5.46 15.00 -3.83
CA PRO A 24 -6.34 15.79 -2.99
C PRO A 24 -6.92 14.93 -1.84
N PRO A 25 -7.17 15.53 -0.65
CA PRO A 25 -7.87 14.86 0.43
C PRO A 25 -9.30 14.48 0.03
N LEU A 26 -9.78 13.36 0.55
CA LEU A 26 -11.19 12.98 0.54
C LEU A 26 -11.88 13.54 1.80
N VAL A 27 -12.44 12.66 2.63
CA VAL A 27 -13.21 12.98 3.83
C VAL A 27 -12.28 13.05 5.05
N ALA A 28 -12.55 13.99 5.96
CA ALA A 28 -11.82 14.19 7.22
C ALA A 28 -10.29 14.41 7.04
N GLY A 29 -9.87 14.93 5.89
CA GLY A 29 -8.45 15.16 5.58
C GLY A 29 -7.66 13.90 5.22
N MET A 30 -8.28 12.71 5.17
CA MET A 30 -7.61 11.49 4.70
C MET A 30 -7.54 11.44 3.17
N LYS A 31 -6.34 11.15 2.66
CA LYS A 31 -6.05 11.02 1.23
C LYS A 31 -6.07 9.55 0.82
N PRO A 32 -6.49 9.23 -0.42
CA PRO A 32 -6.22 7.93 -1.04
C PRO A 32 -4.73 7.62 -0.98
N ASN A 33 -4.39 6.45 -0.44
CA ASN A 33 -3.00 6.06 -0.22
C ASN A 33 -2.39 5.43 -1.49
N PHE A 34 -1.96 6.28 -2.43
CA PHE A 34 -1.23 5.86 -3.64
C PHE A 34 0.17 5.29 -3.34
N LEU A 35 0.75 5.65 -2.19
CA LEU A 35 1.98 5.05 -1.70
C LEU A 35 1.77 3.55 -1.44
N LEU A 36 0.60 3.15 -0.92
CA LEU A 36 0.25 1.75 -0.71
C LEU A 36 0.07 0.98 -2.05
N ALA A 37 -0.50 1.62 -3.08
CA ALA A 37 -0.59 1.01 -4.40
C ALA A 37 0.80 0.68 -4.97
N MET A 38 1.77 1.60 -4.84
CA MET A 38 3.16 1.37 -5.25
C MET A 38 3.86 0.32 -4.39
N LEU A 39 3.58 0.28 -3.08
CA LEU A 39 4.05 -0.78 -2.21
C LEU A 39 3.59 -2.16 -2.73
N PHE A 40 2.30 -2.31 -3.08
CA PHE A 40 1.81 -3.57 -3.63
C PHE A 40 2.48 -3.94 -4.95
N VAL A 41 2.68 -3.00 -5.86
CA VAL A 41 3.43 -3.24 -7.10
C VAL A 41 4.85 -3.77 -6.79
N ALA A 42 5.55 -3.14 -5.84
CA ALA A 42 6.88 -3.59 -5.42
C ALA A 42 6.86 -5.02 -4.83
N LEU A 43 5.83 -5.36 -4.05
CA LEU A 43 5.65 -6.72 -3.51
C LEU A 43 5.31 -7.75 -4.58
N PHE A 44 4.50 -7.39 -5.59
CA PHE A 44 4.21 -8.29 -6.71
C PHE A 44 5.45 -8.60 -7.55
N ILE A 45 6.37 -7.66 -7.65
CA ILE A 45 7.66 -7.87 -8.33
C ILE A 45 8.57 -8.75 -7.47
N ASN A 46 8.64 -8.47 -6.15
CA ASN A 46 9.47 -9.23 -5.22
C ASN A 46 8.75 -9.43 -3.87
N PRO A 47 8.08 -10.57 -3.66
CA PRO A 47 7.33 -10.84 -2.43
C PRO A 47 8.22 -11.44 -1.33
N ALA A 48 9.54 -11.26 -1.39
CA ALA A 48 10.44 -11.74 -0.34
C ALA A 48 10.16 -11.01 0.99
N PRO A 49 10.16 -11.68 2.15
CA PRO A 49 9.92 -11.04 3.45
C PRO A 49 10.89 -9.89 3.75
N LYS A 50 12.14 -9.98 3.30
CA LYS A 50 13.12 -8.90 3.42
C LYS A 50 12.73 -7.67 2.60
N ASN A 51 12.13 -7.87 1.42
CA ASN A 51 11.66 -6.77 0.57
C ASN A 51 10.40 -6.14 1.15
N ALA A 52 9.50 -6.97 1.68
CA ALA A 52 8.29 -6.52 2.34
C ALA A 52 8.58 -5.69 3.59
N LEU A 53 9.56 -6.10 4.40
CA LEU A 53 10.03 -5.29 5.53
C LEU A 53 10.60 -3.95 5.06
N LEU A 54 11.45 -3.94 4.02
CA LEU A 54 12.02 -2.70 3.47
C LEU A 54 10.94 -1.76 2.92
N ALA A 55 10.04 -2.28 2.08
CA ALA A 55 8.93 -1.52 1.50
C ALA A 55 7.99 -0.98 2.58
N GLY A 56 7.63 -1.82 3.56
CA GLY A 56 6.78 -1.45 4.68
C GLY A 56 7.40 -0.40 5.59
N MET A 57 8.71 -0.49 5.88
CA MET A 57 9.41 0.53 6.68
C MET A 57 9.50 1.86 5.94
N VAL A 58 9.95 1.87 4.68
CA VAL A 58 10.08 3.11 3.89
C VAL A 58 8.70 3.72 3.66
N GLY A 59 7.70 2.90 3.33
CA GLY A 59 6.31 3.32 3.17
C GLY A 59 5.73 3.87 4.46
N GLY A 60 5.97 3.20 5.59
CA GLY A 60 5.55 3.65 6.92
C GLY A 60 6.13 5.00 7.28
N ILE A 61 7.44 5.20 7.05
CA ILE A 61 8.11 6.48 7.28
C ILE A 61 7.52 7.57 6.39
N PHE A 62 7.38 7.32 5.09
CA PHE A 62 6.81 8.30 4.16
C PHE A 62 5.37 8.64 4.48
N ALA A 63 4.54 7.66 4.84
CA ALA A 63 3.17 7.89 5.26
C ALA A 63 3.12 8.67 6.58
N ALA A 64 3.97 8.34 7.56
CA ALA A 64 4.04 9.06 8.83
C ALA A 64 4.50 10.52 8.68
N LEU A 65 5.44 10.80 7.77
CA LEU A 65 5.91 12.16 7.49
C LEU A 65 4.86 13.03 6.78
N THR A 66 3.91 12.41 6.09
CA THR A 66 2.98 13.10 5.19
C THR A 66 1.53 13.03 5.65
N THR A 67 1.28 12.35 6.77
CA THR A 67 -0.06 12.18 7.32
C THR A 67 -0.61 13.48 7.89
N SER A 68 -1.85 13.77 7.53
CA SER A 68 -2.69 14.82 8.11
C SER A 68 -3.55 14.32 9.27
N PHE A 69 -3.56 13.01 9.53
CA PHE A 69 -4.38 12.41 10.57
C PHE A 69 -3.76 12.68 11.95
N PRO A 70 -4.52 13.20 12.94
CA PRO A 70 -3.99 13.45 14.28
C PRO A 70 -3.41 12.19 14.92
N GLY A 71 -2.14 12.23 15.33
CA GLY A 71 -1.45 11.07 15.89
C GLY A 71 -1.19 9.93 14.89
N GLY A 72 -1.32 10.19 13.59
CA GLY A 72 -1.20 9.20 12.51
C GLY A 72 0.20 8.63 12.30
N GLN A 73 1.25 9.16 12.92
CA GLN A 73 2.63 8.72 12.69
C GLN A 73 2.84 7.25 13.11
N VAL A 74 2.41 6.90 14.33
CA VAL A 74 2.54 5.52 14.85
C VAL A 74 1.64 4.54 14.09
N PRO A 75 0.35 4.85 13.84
CA PRO A 75 -0.52 4.02 13.00
C PRO A 75 0.05 3.74 11.61
N ASN A 76 0.60 4.73 10.92
CA ASN A 76 1.15 4.55 9.56
C ASN A 76 2.37 3.60 9.54
N ILE A 77 3.29 3.72 10.50
CA ILE A 77 4.45 2.81 10.55
C ILE A 77 4.00 1.38 10.84
N ALA A 78 3.10 1.20 11.80
CA ALA A 78 2.59 -0.12 12.17
C ALA A 78 1.80 -0.77 11.02
N ASP A 79 0.86 -0.02 10.43
CA ASP A 79 0.11 -0.42 9.24
C ASP A 79 1.04 -0.91 8.14
N GLN A 80 1.94 -0.05 7.66
CA GLN A 80 2.67 -0.36 6.43
C GLN A 80 3.57 -1.58 6.59
N ILE A 81 4.16 -1.78 7.78
CA ILE A 81 4.94 -2.99 8.08
C ILE A 81 4.03 -4.22 8.11
N ILE A 82 2.92 -4.19 8.84
CA ILE A 82 2.01 -5.34 8.98
C ILE A 82 1.40 -5.69 7.62
N THR A 83 0.85 -4.70 6.92
CA THR A 83 0.24 -4.85 5.61
C THR A 83 1.24 -5.41 4.61
N ALA A 84 2.46 -4.88 4.54
CA ALA A 84 3.45 -5.37 3.60
C ALA A 84 3.79 -6.85 3.83
N GLN A 85 3.96 -7.25 5.09
CA GLN A 85 4.26 -8.64 5.45
C GLN A 85 3.11 -9.58 5.12
N VAL A 86 1.87 -9.20 5.44
CA VAL A 86 0.68 -10.01 5.15
C VAL A 86 0.45 -10.11 3.65
N VAL A 87 0.52 -9.01 2.91
CA VAL A 87 0.33 -9.02 1.45
C VAL A 87 1.43 -9.82 0.76
N ALA A 88 2.69 -9.69 1.18
CA ALA A 88 3.77 -10.51 0.63
C ALA A 88 3.55 -12.01 0.88
N LEU A 89 3.00 -12.38 2.05
CA LEU A 89 2.62 -13.75 2.35
C LEU A 89 1.50 -14.24 1.41
N LEU A 90 0.45 -13.44 1.21
CA LEU A 90 -0.66 -13.77 0.32
C LEU A 90 -0.19 -13.94 -1.12
N ILE A 91 0.68 -13.05 -1.61
CA ILE A 91 1.26 -13.13 -2.97
C ILE A 91 2.05 -14.43 -3.15
N ARG A 92 2.80 -14.88 -2.14
CA ARG A 92 3.59 -16.13 -2.21
C ARG A 92 2.70 -17.36 -2.32
N HIS A 93 1.56 -17.37 -1.64
CA HIS A 93 0.63 -18.51 -1.62
C HIS A 93 -0.37 -18.51 -2.77
N GLY A 94 -0.64 -17.36 -3.40
CA GLY A 94 -1.61 -17.22 -4.48
C GLY A 94 -1.05 -17.35 -5.90
N ARG A 95 0.13 -17.96 -6.09
CA ARG A 95 0.84 -18.05 -7.38
C ARG A 95 0.10 -18.81 -8.51
N GLY A 96 -1.01 -19.47 -8.22
CA GLY A 96 -1.82 -20.21 -9.20
C GLY A 96 -2.93 -19.39 -9.88
N VAL A 97 -3.18 -18.16 -9.44
CA VAL A 97 -4.29 -17.32 -9.95
C VAL A 97 -3.80 -16.40 -11.07
N SER A 98 -4.61 -16.19 -12.09
CA SER A 98 -4.32 -15.24 -13.18
C SER A 98 -4.00 -13.85 -12.63
N PRO A 99 -2.86 -13.21 -13.01
CA PRO A 99 -2.49 -11.89 -12.53
C PRO A 99 -3.55 -10.81 -12.76
N ARG A 100 -4.38 -10.94 -13.80
CA ARG A 100 -5.47 -9.99 -14.11
C ARG A 100 -6.52 -9.92 -12.99
N ILE A 101 -6.75 -11.02 -12.29
CA ILE A 101 -7.73 -11.12 -11.20
C ILE A 101 -7.00 -11.01 -9.86
N PHE A 102 -5.85 -11.67 -9.74
CA PHE A 102 -5.11 -11.77 -8.49
C PHE A 102 -4.61 -10.42 -8.00
N VAL A 103 -4.09 -9.57 -8.90
CA VAL A 103 -3.51 -8.27 -8.50
C VAL A 103 -4.57 -7.32 -7.95
N PRO A 104 -5.69 -7.03 -8.63
CA PRO A 104 -6.74 -6.19 -8.07
C PRO A 104 -7.34 -6.76 -6.77
N LEU A 105 -7.55 -8.09 -6.71
CA LEU A 105 -8.14 -8.74 -5.53
C LEU A 105 -7.27 -8.58 -4.28
N ILE A 106 -5.97 -8.86 -4.41
CA ILE A 106 -5.02 -8.70 -3.30
C ILE A 106 -4.85 -7.23 -2.93
N SER A 107 -4.88 -6.31 -3.91
CA SER A 107 -4.82 -4.88 -3.63
C SER A 107 -6.06 -4.40 -2.87
N LEU A 108 -7.25 -4.89 -3.22
CA LEU A 108 -8.49 -4.62 -2.49
C LEU A 108 -8.38 -5.12 -1.05
N ALA A 109 -8.05 -6.40 -0.87
CA ALA A 109 -7.93 -7.02 0.44
C ALA A 109 -6.83 -6.38 1.29
N GLY A 110 -5.68 -6.09 0.68
CA GLY A 110 -4.54 -5.45 1.33
C GLY A 110 -4.84 -4.02 1.76
N THR A 111 -5.57 -3.24 0.96
CA THR A 111 -5.96 -1.87 1.35
C THR A 111 -7.01 -1.88 2.45
N SER A 112 -7.98 -2.81 2.40
CA SER A 112 -8.95 -2.97 3.48
C SER A 112 -8.28 -3.40 4.79
N LEU A 113 -7.32 -4.32 4.74
CA LEU A 113 -6.50 -4.72 5.88
C LEU A 113 -5.71 -3.52 6.42
N SER A 114 -5.00 -2.80 5.55
CA SER A 114 -4.24 -1.59 5.90
C SER A 114 -5.08 -0.55 6.61
N GLY A 115 -6.24 -0.21 6.05
CA GLY A 115 -7.18 0.73 6.67
C GLY A 115 -7.68 0.24 8.03
N THR A 116 -7.93 -1.07 8.17
CA THR A 116 -8.34 -1.67 9.45
C THR A 116 -7.24 -1.55 10.49
N VAL A 117 -6.01 -1.96 10.16
CA VAL A 117 -4.85 -1.89 11.06
C VAL A 117 -4.56 -0.44 11.44
N PHE A 118 -4.57 0.48 10.47
CA PHE A 118 -4.39 1.90 10.71
C PHE A 118 -5.41 2.44 11.71
N LEU A 119 -6.70 2.19 11.49
CA LEU A 119 -7.76 2.70 12.37
C LEU A 119 -7.70 2.07 13.78
N LEU A 120 -7.39 0.77 13.89
CA LEU A 120 -7.22 0.11 15.18
C LEU A 120 -6.04 0.67 15.98
N VAL A 121 -4.90 0.91 15.34
CA VAL A 121 -3.74 1.52 16.01
C VAL A 121 -4.02 2.99 16.34
N ALA A 122 -4.67 3.73 15.44
CA ALA A 122 -5.10 5.10 15.69
C ALA A 122 -6.05 5.20 16.89
N MET A 123 -6.96 4.24 17.06
CA MET A 123 -7.82 4.14 18.24
C MET A 123 -7.02 4.02 19.53
N MET A 124 -6.00 3.15 19.56
CA MET A 124 -5.16 2.96 20.75
C MET A 124 -4.32 4.20 21.07
N VAL A 125 -3.86 4.92 20.05
CA VAL A 125 -3.02 6.12 20.22
C VAL A 125 -3.82 7.35 20.63
N THR A 126 -5.02 7.55 20.06
CA THR A 126 -5.81 8.78 20.22
C THR A 126 -6.93 8.67 21.25
N GLY A 127 -7.33 7.45 21.63
CA GLY A 127 -8.38 7.18 22.62
C GLY A 127 -9.81 7.60 22.23
N THR A 128 -10.01 8.22 21.06
CA THR A 128 -11.24 8.96 20.71
C THR A 128 -11.97 8.47 19.45
N LEU A 129 -11.46 7.41 18.81
CA LEU A 129 -12.01 6.87 17.56
C LEU A 129 -13.19 5.85 17.63
N PRO A 130 -13.71 5.34 18.78
CA PRO A 130 -14.75 4.29 18.76
C PRO A 130 -15.99 4.63 17.94
N ALA A 131 -16.51 5.86 18.04
CA ALA A 131 -17.68 6.29 17.28
C ALA A 131 -17.37 6.61 15.81
N ALA A 132 -16.13 7.00 15.51
CA ALA A 132 -15.71 7.39 14.17
C ALA A 132 -15.27 6.20 13.30
N PHE A 133 -14.92 5.05 13.89
CA PHE A 133 -14.39 3.90 13.16
C PHE A 133 -15.29 3.44 12.00
N PRO A 134 -16.61 3.16 12.19
CA PRO A 134 -17.46 2.67 11.10
C PRO A 134 -17.59 3.69 9.97
N VAL A 135 -17.64 4.98 10.32
CA VAL A 135 -17.73 6.08 9.35
C VAL A 135 -16.44 6.16 8.53
N LEU A 136 -15.27 6.17 9.17
CA LEU A 136 -13.98 6.26 8.47
C LEU A 136 -13.72 5.00 7.62
N PHE A 137 -14.10 3.82 8.12
CA PHE A 137 -13.96 2.59 7.36
C PHE A 137 -14.82 2.59 6.08
N THR A 138 -16.09 2.96 6.19
CA THR A 138 -17.01 2.94 5.05
C THR A 138 -16.78 4.08 4.06
N THR A 139 -16.43 5.28 4.55
CA THR A 139 -16.29 6.48 3.71
C THR A 139 -14.89 6.70 3.16
N VAL A 140 -13.86 6.07 3.75
CA VAL A 140 -12.46 6.25 3.31
C VAL A 140 -11.81 4.93 2.95
N VAL A 141 -11.85 3.91 3.83
CA VAL A 141 -11.13 2.65 3.58
C VAL A 141 -11.70 1.91 2.37
N LEU A 142 -13.02 1.72 2.31
CA LEU A 142 -13.65 1.00 1.19
C LEU A 142 -13.49 1.71 -0.17
N PRO A 143 -13.73 3.03 -0.30
CA PRO A 143 -13.47 3.74 -1.55
C PRO A 143 -12.00 3.70 -1.95
N THR A 144 -11.09 3.88 -0.99
CA THR A 144 -9.64 3.80 -1.25
C THR A 144 -9.23 2.41 -1.70
N ALA A 145 -9.80 1.35 -1.11
CA ALA A 145 -9.54 -0.03 -1.53
C ALA A 145 -9.99 -0.29 -2.96
N ALA A 146 -11.17 0.21 -3.36
CA ALA A 146 -11.65 0.10 -4.73
C ALA A 146 -10.73 0.84 -5.73
N ILE A 147 -10.35 2.09 -5.41
CA ILE A 147 -9.43 2.89 -6.24
C ILE A 147 -8.08 2.17 -6.36
N ASN A 148 -7.49 1.75 -5.24
CA ASN A 148 -6.20 1.05 -5.23
C ASN A 148 -6.25 -0.25 -6.02
N ALA A 149 -7.35 -1.01 -5.97
CA ALA A 149 -7.49 -2.24 -6.74
C ALA A 149 -7.36 -1.99 -8.26
N VAL A 150 -8.04 -0.96 -8.77
CA VAL A 150 -7.96 -0.57 -10.18
C VAL A 150 -6.57 -0.04 -10.51
N VAL A 151 -6.07 0.91 -9.73
CA VAL A 151 -4.78 1.57 -9.96
C VAL A 151 -3.63 0.59 -9.91
N THR A 152 -3.56 -0.28 -8.91
CA THR A 152 -2.52 -1.31 -8.80
C THR A 152 -2.58 -2.30 -9.96
N GLY A 153 -3.78 -2.69 -10.41
CA GLY A 153 -3.96 -3.54 -11.58
C GLY A 153 -3.37 -2.93 -12.86
N ILE A 154 -3.67 -1.65 -13.11
CA ILE A 154 -3.13 -0.90 -14.26
C ILE A 154 -1.60 -0.78 -14.16
N LEU A 155 -1.10 -0.30 -13.02
CA LEU A 155 0.33 -0.07 -12.79
C LEU A 155 1.15 -1.35 -12.93
N TYR A 156 0.69 -2.46 -12.34
CA TYR A 156 1.34 -3.75 -12.48
C TYR A 156 1.39 -4.18 -13.95
N GLY A 157 0.28 -4.01 -14.69
CA GLY A 157 0.23 -4.28 -16.12
C GLY A 157 1.27 -3.49 -16.92
N LEU A 158 1.40 -2.19 -16.63
CA LEU A 158 2.38 -1.30 -17.27
C LEU A 158 3.82 -1.72 -16.99
N VAL A 159 4.15 -2.03 -15.73
CA VAL A 159 5.49 -2.50 -15.33
C VAL A 159 5.85 -3.81 -16.04
N MET A 160 4.90 -4.74 -16.15
CA MET A 160 5.13 -6.01 -16.84
C MET A 160 5.25 -5.83 -18.36
N ALA A 161 4.56 -4.85 -18.95
CA ALA A 161 4.70 -4.52 -20.37
C ALA A 161 6.07 -3.91 -20.68
N THR A 162 6.52 -2.92 -19.91
CA THR A 162 7.84 -2.28 -20.10
C THR A 162 8.99 -3.23 -19.81
N GLY A 163 8.87 -4.08 -18.80
CA GLY A 163 9.87 -5.11 -18.50
C GLY A 163 10.06 -6.15 -19.63
N LYS A 164 9.02 -6.40 -20.43
CA LYS A 164 9.14 -7.24 -21.64
C LYS A 164 9.86 -6.51 -22.78
N VAL A 165 9.60 -5.21 -22.94
CA VAL A 165 10.27 -4.37 -23.95
C VAL A 165 11.76 -4.22 -23.63
N ALA A 166 12.12 -3.94 -22.37
CA ALA A 166 13.51 -3.76 -21.94
C ALA A 166 14.37 -5.05 -21.97
N ARG A 167 13.76 -6.23 -22.15
CA ARG A 167 14.49 -7.50 -22.36
C ARG A 167 14.67 -7.86 -23.84
N LYS A 168 13.99 -7.15 -24.75
CA LYS A 168 14.08 -7.35 -26.19
C LYS A 168 15.10 -6.42 -26.88
N VAL A 169 15.53 -5.37 -26.19
CA VAL A 169 16.63 -4.46 -26.57
C VAL A 169 17.90 -4.97 -25.92
#